data_AF-A0A7J8RP95-F1
#
_entry.id   AF-A0A7J8RP95-F1
#
_cell.length_a   1.000
_cell.length_b   1.000
_cell.length_c   1.000
_cell.angle_alpha   90.00
_cell.angle_beta   90.00
_cell.angle_gamma   90.00
#
_symmetry.space_group_name_H-M   'P 1'
#
loop_
_entity.id
_entity.type
_entity.pdbx_description
1 polymer ?
#
loop_
_entity_poly.entity_id
_entity_poly.type
_entity_poly.pdbx_seq_one_letter_code
_entity_poly.pdbx_strand_id
1 'polypeptide(L)'
;WAGEDLHKAIASNLEKLATYLEGFGGVYFQSSGSDGMGTCKSFPQGYKSILNSKSSEESLANFARWEPGHGRFRLRHPWKHYLKIGALARQCAYQIEAINGCIGSDHIQGSEEFKGKIEGSCTRMSAECGKTLKALATSMKTMTDPYSSANTHVENSKAAMKDLKFALKAASLENADLAAILPAATVGSILVEIVKCVERISEAVHELSQLAHFEKETVEPTVSPEKPPQLLHRGIIQPVLDGDGTANDNVVITIHEIISTDSPENGKACDQHQVPKPGKKIEAL
;
A
#
# COMPACT_ATOMS: atom_id res chain seq x y z
N TRP A 1 -3.12 17.05 5.49
CA TRP A 1 -3.96 16.50 6.58
C TRP A 1 -3.19 15.34 7.16
N ALA A 2 -3.00 15.31 8.48
CA ALA A 2 -2.20 14.30 9.15
C ALA A 2 -2.71 12.88 8.89
N GLY A 3 -4.03 12.70 8.76
CA GLY A 3 -4.63 11.40 8.40
C GLY A 3 -4.21 10.92 7.01
N GLU A 4 -4.22 11.81 6.02
CA GLU A 4 -3.75 11.54 4.66
C GLU A 4 -2.24 11.23 4.63
N ASP A 5 -1.44 11.98 5.40
CA ASP A 5 0.00 11.77 5.48
C ASP A 5 0.35 10.43 6.15
N LEU A 6 -0.38 10.06 7.22
CA LEU A 6 -0.26 8.74 7.85
C LEU A 6 -0.63 7.63 6.87
N HIS A 7 -1.74 7.79 6.16
CA HIS A 7 -2.21 6.81 5.18
C HIS A 7 -1.16 6.55 4.09
N LYS A 8 -0.63 7.62 3.48
CA LYS A 8 0.46 7.54 2.49
C LYS A 8 1.72 6.92 3.07
N ALA A 9 2.10 7.29 4.29
CA ALA A 9 3.29 6.77 4.95
C ALA A 9 3.20 5.26 5.17
N ILE A 10 2.09 4.75 5.70
CA ILE A 10 1.91 3.31 5.93
C ILE A 10 1.91 2.55 4.60
N ALA A 11 1.18 3.02 3.59
CA ALA A 11 1.18 2.37 2.27
C ALA A 11 2.58 2.35 1.63
N SER A 12 3.32 3.46 1.70
CA SER A 12 4.71 3.54 1.21
C SER A 12 5.65 2.60 1.97
N ASN A 13 5.46 2.43 3.28
CA ASN A 13 6.24 1.49 4.08
C ASN A 13 6.04 0.05 3.60
N LEU A 14 4.80 -0.35 3.30
CA LEU A 14 4.52 -1.68 2.73
C LEU A 14 5.19 -1.87 1.35
N GLU A 15 5.21 -0.85 0.49
CA GLU A 15 5.90 -0.92 -0.82
C GLU A 15 7.42 -1.06 -0.70
N LYS A 16 8.03 -0.37 0.26
CA LYS A 16 9.47 -0.48 0.52
C LYS A 16 9.84 -1.89 0.97
N LEU A 17 9.02 -2.52 1.83
CA LEU A 17 9.18 -3.91 2.21
C LEU A 17 8.99 -4.85 1.01
N ALA A 18 7.95 -4.59 0.20
CA ALA A 18 7.68 -5.37 -1.01
C ALA A 18 8.85 -5.35 -1.99
N THR A 19 9.39 -4.16 -2.26
CA THR A 19 10.51 -3.96 -3.20
C THR A 19 11.76 -4.73 -2.78
N TYR A 20 12.06 -4.75 -1.47
CA TYR A 20 13.16 -5.54 -0.94
C TYR A 20 12.93 -7.05 -1.16
N LEU A 21 11.74 -7.55 -0.81
CA LEU A 21 11.44 -8.99 -0.88
C LEU A 21 11.31 -9.52 -2.32
N GLU A 22 10.76 -8.73 -3.25
CA GLU A 22 10.74 -9.09 -4.68
C GLU A 22 12.16 -9.21 -5.26
N GLY A 23 13.11 -8.42 -4.73
CA GLY A 23 14.52 -8.45 -5.15
C GLY A 23 15.39 -9.50 -4.44
N PHE A 24 14.90 -10.09 -3.35
CA PHE A 24 15.72 -10.91 -2.47
C PHE A 24 16.35 -12.14 -3.14
N GLY A 25 15.53 -12.96 -3.82
CA GLY A 25 16.02 -14.22 -4.41
C GLY A 25 17.14 -14.01 -5.42
N GLY A 26 17.04 -12.97 -6.24
CA GLY A 26 18.04 -12.66 -7.27
C GLY A 26 19.37 -12.16 -6.73
N VAL A 27 19.42 -11.62 -5.50
CA VAL A 27 20.67 -11.15 -4.88
C VAL A 27 21.26 -12.24 -3.99
N TYR A 28 20.43 -12.93 -3.19
CA TYR A 28 20.93 -13.95 -2.26
C TYR A 28 21.43 -15.21 -2.98
N PHE A 29 20.71 -15.67 -4.01
CA PHE A 29 21.03 -16.91 -4.72
C PHE A 29 21.82 -16.71 -6.02
N GLN A 30 22.32 -15.49 -6.29
CA GLN A 30 23.09 -15.24 -7.51
C GLN A 30 24.42 -16.01 -7.49
N SER A 31 24.53 -17.04 -8.32
CA SER A 31 25.79 -17.77 -8.56
C SER A 31 26.79 -16.87 -9.27
N SER A 32 28.06 -16.87 -8.84
CA SER A 32 29.15 -16.02 -9.35
C SER A 32 29.60 -16.32 -10.79
N GLY A 33 28.76 -16.92 -11.63
CA GLY A 33 29.11 -17.48 -12.94
C GLY A 33 28.59 -16.71 -14.17
N SER A 34 28.22 -15.44 -14.05
CA SER A 34 27.82 -14.61 -15.20
C SER A 34 28.90 -13.58 -15.51
N ASP A 35 29.68 -13.85 -16.55
CA ASP A 35 30.59 -12.90 -17.20
C ASP A 35 29.88 -11.59 -17.58
N GLY A 36 30.56 -10.46 -17.36
CA GLY A 36 30.41 -9.24 -18.14
C GLY A 36 29.18 -8.36 -17.86
N MET A 37 29.25 -7.54 -16.80
CA MET A 37 28.73 -6.16 -16.65
C MET A 37 28.34 -5.95 -15.19
N GLY A 38 29.33 -5.51 -14.39
CA GLY A 38 29.18 -5.24 -12.97
C GLY A 38 28.18 -4.12 -12.71
N THR A 39 26.93 -4.51 -12.45
CA THR A 39 26.10 -3.78 -11.52
C THR A 39 25.92 -4.69 -10.33
N CYS A 40 26.75 -4.48 -9.31
CA CYS A 40 26.49 -5.04 -7.99
C CYS A 40 25.13 -4.47 -7.57
N LYS A 41 24.05 -5.23 -7.79
CA LYS A 41 22.69 -4.81 -7.46
C LYS A 41 22.60 -4.75 -5.95
N SER A 42 22.96 -3.60 -5.38
CA SER A 42 22.81 -3.35 -3.97
C SER A 42 21.34 -3.53 -3.60
N PHE A 43 21.08 -4.24 -2.51
CA PHE A 43 19.73 -4.39 -1.98
C PHE A 43 19.03 -3.03 -1.84
N PRO A 44 17.75 -2.91 -2.20
CA PRO A 44 16.97 -1.71 -1.91
C PRO A 44 16.94 -1.46 -0.40
N GLN A 45 17.67 -0.44 0.08
CA GLN A 45 17.71 -0.11 1.51
C GLN A 45 16.53 0.76 1.97
N GLY A 46 15.49 0.90 1.14
CA GLY A 46 14.32 1.73 1.43
C GLY A 46 13.61 1.36 2.73
N TYR A 47 13.63 0.08 3.10
CA TYR A 47 13.03 -0.43 4.34
C TYR A 47 13.67 0.19 5.61
N LYS A 48 14.92 0.67 5.57
CA LYS A 48 15.58 1.28 6.73
C LYS A 48 14.84 2.51 7.27
N SER A 49 14.16 3.25 6.39
CA SER A 49 13.31 4.39 6.78
C SER A 49 12.15 3.99 7.70
N ILE A 50 11.76 2.71 7.69
CA ILE A 50 10.64 2.18 8.48
C ILE A 50 11.09 1.92 9.93
N LEU A 51 12.34 1.51 10.16
CA LEU A 51 12.84 1.09 11.47
C LEU A 51 12.57 2.12 12.58
N ASN A 52 12.69 3.40 12.23
CA ASN A 52 12.51 4.55 13.14
C ASN A 52 11.20 5.32 12.91
N SER A 53 10.19 4.74 12.25
CA SER A 53 8.95 5.43 11.88
C SER A 53 7.93 5.61 13.01
N LYS A 54 8.14 5.00 14.18
CA LYS A 54 7.12 4.90 15.24
C LYS A 54 6.61 6.26 15.71
N SER A 55 7.50 7.17 16.07
CA SER A 55 7.14 8.46 16.67
C SER A 55 6.39 9.37 15.70
N SER A 56 6.76 9.36 14.41
CA SER A 56 6.08 10.13 13.38
C SER A 56 4.69 9.57 13.10
N GLU A 57 4.54 8.25 13.00
CA GLU A 57 3.23 7.59 12.84
C GLU A 57 2.28 7.87 14.01
N GLU A 58 2.77 7.76 15.25
CA GLU A 58 1.98 8.06 16.45
C GLU A 58 1.56 9.54 16.49
N SER A 59 2.47 10.45 16.13
CA SER A 59 2.16 11.88 16.06
C SER A 59 1.07 12.16 15.02
N LEU A 60 1.20 11.60 13.80
CA LEU A 60 0.22 11.78 12.74
C LEU A 60 -1.15 11.18 13.12
N ALA A 61 -1.18 10.00 13.73
CA ALA A 61 -2.43 9.38 14.20
C ALA A 61 -3.12 10.22 15.30
N ASN A 62 -2.33 10.84 16.18
CA ASN A 62 -2.85 11.72 17.24
C ASN A 62 -3.49 12.98 16.64
N PHE A 63 -2.87 13.61 15.64
CA PHE A 63 -3.47 14.75 14.94
C PHE A 63 -4.70 14.34 14.13
N ALA A 64 -4.61 13.24 13.38
CA ALA A 64 -5.68 12.72 12.53
C ALA A 64 -6.98 12.41 13.30
N ARG A 65 -6.87 12.04 14.58
CA ARG A 65 -8.02 11.79 15.46
C ARG A 65 -8.94 13.01 15.64
N TRP A 66 -8.39 14.22 15.53
CA TRP A 66 -9.13 15.47 15.71
C TRP A 66 -9.62 16.09 14.41
N GLU A 67 -9.27 15.49 13.27
CA GLU A 67 -9.68 16.01 11.96
C GLU A 67 -11.18 15.78 11.74
N PRO A 68 -11.93 16.77 11.20
CA PRO A 68 -13.23 16.50 10.61
C PRO A 68 -13.09 15.46 9.49
N GLY A 69 -14.20 14.84 9.08
CA GLY A 69 -14.19 13.99 7.88
C GLY A 69 -13.73 14.79 6.65
N HIS A 70 -12.83 14.23 5.85
CA HIS A 70 -12.28 14.86 4.65
C HIS A 70 -11.87 13.82 3.60
N GLY A 71 -11.96 14.18 2.33
CA GLY A 71 -11.64 13.28 1.22
C GLY A 71 -12.40 11.95 1.33
N ARG A 72 -11.65 10.84 1.41
CA ARG A 72 -12.19 9.49 1.62
C ARG A 72 -12.19 9.04 3.09
N PHE A 73 -11.69 9.88 4.00
CA PHE A 73 -11.64 9.61 5.43
C PHE A 73 -12.91 10.12 6.11
N ARG A 74 -13.66 9.21 6.72
CA ARG A 74 -14.90 9.55 7.43
C ARG A 74 -14.59 10.11 8.82
N LEU A 75 -15.56 10.80 9.41
CA LEU A 75 -15.47 11.17 10.82
C LEU A 75 -15.28 9.91 11.68
N ARG A 76 -14.38 9.95 12.67
CA ARG A 76 -13.98 8.79 13.50
C ARG A 76 -13.34 7.63 12.70
N HIS A 77 -12.58 7.95 11.67
CA HIS A 77 -11.77 6.98 10.92
C HIS A 77 -10.88 6.10 11.83
N PRO A 78 -10.66 4.81 11.53
CA PRO A 78 -9.98 3.86 12.41
C PRO A 78 -8.44 4.03 12.46
N TRP A 79 -7.93 5.20 12.82
CA TRP A 79 -6.49 5.53 12.88
C TRP A 79 -5.65 4.57 13.73
N LYS A 80 -6.24 3.93 14.75
CA LYS A 80 -5.55 2.91 15.56
C LYS A 80 -5.07 1.71 14.73
N HIS A 81 -5.79 1.35 13.66
CA HIS A 81 -5.40 0.22 12.79
C HIS A 81 -4.19 0.57 11.93
N TYR A 82 -4.02 1.84 11.55
CA TYR A 82 -2.79 2.29 10.88
C TYR A 82 -1.56 2.09 11.77
N LEU A 83 -1.66 2.36 13.09
CA LEU A 83 -0.58 2.10 14.04
C LEU A 83 -0.30 0.60 14.22
N LYS A 84 -1.34 -0.25 14.22
CA LYS A 84 -1.19 -1.72 14.22
C LYS A 84 -0.40 -2.20 13.00
N ILE A 85 -0.77 -1.72 11.81
CA ILE A 85 -0.09 -2.05 10.56
C ILE A 85 1.36 -1.52 10.58
N GLY A 86 1.58 -0.28 11.02
CA GLY A 86 2.93 0.30 11.14
C GLY A 86 3.84 -0.47 12.09
N ALA A 87 3.31 -0.95 13.22
CA ALA A 87 4.06 -1.81 14.14
C ALA A 87 4.49 -3.14 13.49
N LEU A 88 3.59 -3.79 12.75
CA LEU A 88 3.90 -5.02 12.02
C LEU A 88 4.88 -4.76 10.87
N ALA A 89 4.74 -3.64 10.15
CA ALA A 89 5.68 -3.24 9.10
C ALA A 89 7.10 -3.03 9.66
N ARG A 90 7.23 -2.40 10.83
CA ARG A 90 8.51 -2.31 11.55
C ARG A 90 9.06 -3.67 11.95
N GLN A 91 8.23 -4.56 12.49
CA GLN A 91 8.65 -5.93 12.82
C GLN A 91 9.22 -6.63 11.57
N CYS A 92 8.54 -6.53 10.42
CA CYS A 92 9.02 -7.05 9.15
C CYS A 92 10.35 -6.42 8.73
N ALA A 93 10.49 -5.09 8.86
CA ALA A 93 11.72 -4.37 8.56
C ALA A 93 12.92 -4.85 9.40
N TYR A 94 12.71 -5.16 10.70
CA TYR A 94 13.77 -5.72 11.54
C TYR A 94 14.20 -7.12 11.10
N GLN A 95 13.27 -7.97 10.65
CA GLN A 95 13.61 -9.28 10.09
C GLN A 95 14.42 -9.14 8.79
N ILE A 96 14.06 -8.18 7.94
CA ILE A 96 14.82 -7.84 6.74
C ILE A 96 16.24 -7.35 7.08
N GLU A 97 16.39 -6.49 8.08
CA GLU A 97 17.72 -6.05 8.55
C GLU A 97 18.56 -7.25 9.03
N ALA A 98 17.95 -8.20 9.75
CA ALA A 98 18.62 -9.42 10.20
C ALA A 98 19.09 -10.28 9.02
N ILE A 99 18.27 -10.44 7.98
CA ILE A 99 18.68 -11.11 6.74
C ILE A 99 19.87 -10.38 6.12
N ASN A 100 19.82 -9.06 5.96
CA ASN A 100 20.91 -8.29 5.37
C ASN A 100 22.23 -8.45 6.14
N GLY A 101 22.17 -8.54 7.47
CA GLY A 101 23.32 -8.86 8.30
C GLY A 101 23.92 -10.24 7.98
N CYS A 102 23.08 -11.24 7.71
CA CYS A 102 23.53 -12.60 7.35
C CYS A 102 24.17 -12.64 5.96
N ILE A 103 23.61 -11.92 4.97
CA ILE A 103 24.12 -11.88 3.59
C ILE A 103 25.55 -11.29 3.54
N GLY A 104 25.83 -10.26 4.35
CA GLY A 104 27.18 -9.67 4.40
C GLY A 104 28.27 -10.60 4.96
N SER A 105 27.88 -11.68 5.65
CA SER A 105 28.79 -12.66 6.28
C SER A 105 28.92 -13.99 5.53
N ASP A 106 28.20 -14.15 4.41
CA ASP A 106 27.97 -15.43 3.71
C ASP A 106 29.16 -15.88 2.83
N HIS A 107 30.36 -15.92 3.41
CA HIS A 107 31.62 -16.25 2.69
C HIS A 107 32.10 -17.70 2.91
N ILE A 108 31.22 -18.62 3.34
CA ILE A 108 31.57 -20.01 3.63
C ILE A 108 31.26 -20.91 2.42
N GLN A 109 32.30 -21.38 1.73
CA GLN A 109 32.21 -22.21 0.52
C GLN A 109 31.52 -23.58 0.71
N GLY A 110 31.25 -24.01 1.95
CA GLY A 110 30.52 -25.25 2.25
C GLY A 110 29.00 -25.16 2.13
N SER A 111 28.42 -23.96 1.98
CA SER A 111 26.97 -23.76 2.00
C SER A 111 26.27 -24.00 0.65
N GLU A 112 26.98 -24.10 -0.47
CA GLU A 112 26.37 -23.99 -1.80
C GLU A 112 25.40 -25.13 -2.15
N GLU A 113 25.72 -26.37 -1.79
CA GLU A 113 24.82 -27.52 -2.04
C GLU A 113 23.49 -27.34 -1.29
N PHE A 114 23.57 -26.98 0.00
CA PHE A 114 22.39 -26.77 0.83
C PHE A 114 21.62 -25.51 0.39
N LYS A 115 22.31 -24.46 -0.03
CA LYS A 115 21.73 -23.24 -0.58
C LYS A 115 20.90 -23.54 -1.83
N GLY A 116 21.40 -24.40 -2.73
CA GLY A 116 20.64 -24.91 -3.88
C GLY A 116 19.40 -25.73 -3.47
N LYS A 117 19.48 -26.54 -2.41
CA LYS A 117 18.32 -27.30 -1.89
C LYS A 117 17.18 -26.39 -1.40
N ILE A 118 17.50 -25.24 -0.80
CA ILE A 118 16.48 -24.32 -0.25
C ILE A 118 16.09 -23.18 -1.20
N GLU A 119 16.88 -22.91 -2.23
CA GLU A 119 16.73 -21.77 -3.15
C GLU A 119 15.31 -21.58 -3.69
N GLY A 120 14.73 -22.64 -4.27
CA GLY A 120 13.41 -22.57 -4.89
C GLY A 120 12.32 -22.15 -3.89
N SER A 121 12.39 -22.68 -2.67
CA SER A 121 11.42 -22.38 -1.61
C SER A 121 11.61 -20.97 -1.03
N CYS A 122 12.84 -20.56 -0.74
CA CYS A 122 13.17 -19.23 -0.24
C CYS A 122 12.83 -18.12 -1.25
N THR A 123 13.20 -18.33 -2.52
CA THR A 123 12.90 -17.39 -3.61
C THR A 123 11.40 -17.23 -3.78
N ARG A 124 10.64 -18.34 -3.80
CA ARG A 124 9.18 -18.29 -3.89
C ARG A 124 8.54 -17.60 -2.68
N MET A 125 8.97 -17.91 -1.45
CA MET A 125 8.47 -17.24 -0.24
C MET A 125 8.66 -15.72 -0.32
N SER A 126 9.88 -15.27 -0.61
CA SER A 126 10.20 -13.84 -0.68
C SER A 126 9.38 -13.12 -1.77
N ALA A 127 9.29 -13.71 -2.97
CA ALA A 127 8.54 -13.13 -4.08
C ALA A 127 7.03 -13.03 -3.78
N GLU A 128 6.42 -14.09 -3.22
CA GLU A 128 5.00 -14.08 -2.88
C GLU A 128 4.70 -13.10 -1.73
N CYS A 129 5.57 -13.03 -0.70
CA CYS A 129 5.45 -11.99 0.34
C CYS A 129 5.56 -10.57 -0.24
N GLY A 130 6.48 -10.35 -1.19
CA GLY A 130 6.62 -9.08 -1.90
C GLY A 130 5.34 -8.70 -2.63
N LYS A 131 4.78 -9.63 -3.41
CA LYS A 131 3.50 -9.44 -4.12
C LYS A 131 2.33 -9.16 -3.17
N THR A 132 2.22 -9.89 -2.06
CA THR A 132 1.22 -9.61 -1.02
C THR A 132 1.33 -8.18 -0.52
N LEU A 133 2.52 -7.75 -0.07
CA LEU A 133 2.71 -6.40 0.48
C LEU A 133 2.42 -5.31 -0.55
N LYS A 134 2.75 -5.54 -1.82
CA LYS A 134 2.47 -4.63 -2.93
C LYS A 134 0.96 -4.52 -3.22
N ALA A 135 0.25 -5.65 -3.20
CA ALA A 135 -1.20 -5.69 -3.33
C ALA A 135 -1.88 -4.94 -2.16
N LEU A 136 -1.44 -5.20 -0.92
CA LEU A 136 -1.93 -4.48 0.27
C LEU A 136 -1.64 -2.98 0.20
N ALA A 137 -0.44 -2.58 -0.22
CA ALA A 137 -0.10 -1.17 -0.39
C ALA A 137 -0.99 -0.48 -1.43
N THR A 138 -1.27 -1.18 -2.54
CA THR A 138 -2.16 -0.69 -3.61
C THR A 138 -3.58 -0.53 -3.07
N SER A 139 -4.11 -1.56 -2.44
CA SER A 139 -5.42 -1.57 -1.77
C SER A 139 -5.56 -0.42 -0.78
N MET A 140 -4.54 -0.15 0.04
CA MET A 140 -4.54 1.01 0.93
C MET A 140 -4.64 2.30 0.12
N LYS A 141 -3.73 2.56 -0.83
CA LYS A 141 -3.72 3.79 -1.63
C LYS A 141 -5.04 4.05 -2.36
N THR A 142 -5.68 3.00 -2.87
CA THR A 142 -6.95 3.09 -3.59
C THR A 142 -8.16 3.00 -2.66
N MET A 143 -7.97 2.69 -1.38
CA MET A 143 -9.02 2.35 -0.42
C MET A 143 -10.01 1.30 -0.95
N THR A 144 -9.45 0.26 -1.57
CA THR A 144 -10.21 -0.89 -2.09
C THR A 144 -9.94 -2.14 -1.27
N ASP A 145 -10.88 -3.08 -1.25
CA ASP A 145 -10.74 -4.30 -0.45
C ASP A 145 -9.56 -5.18 -0.95
N PRO A 146 -8.63 -5.58 -0.06
CA PRO A 146 -7.44 -6.33 -0.45
C PRO A 146 -7.66 -7.85 -0.67
N TYR A 147 -8.84 -8.39 -0.30
CA TYR A 147 -9.00 -9.81 -0.01
C TYR A 147 -8.68 -10.72 -1.20
N SER A 148 -9.13 -10.39 -2.41
CA SER A 148 -8.91 -11.22 -3.60
C SER A 148 -7.44 -11.23 -4.05
N SER A 149 -6.82 -10.05 -4.12
CA SER A 149 -5.48 -9.86 -4.69
C SER A 149 -4.36 -10.30 -3.75
N ALA A 150 -4.49 -10.06 -2.45
CA ALA A 150 -3.46 -10.38 -1.46
C ALA A 150 -3.50 -11.85 -1.00
N ASN A 151 -4.69 -12.43 -0.83
CA ASN A 151 -4.85 -13.74 -0.18
C ASN A 151 -4.22 -14.89 -0.99
N THR A 152 -4.31 -14.83 -2.33
CA THR A 152 -3.67 -15.82 -3.21
C THR A 152 -2.16 -15.90 -2.95
N HIS A 153 -1.50 -14.74 -2.85
CA HIS A 153 -0.07 -14.66 -2.58
C HIS A 153 0.28 -15.07 -1.14
N VAL A 154 -0.58 -14.76 -0.16
CA VAL A 154 -0.41 -15.25 1.23
C VAL A 154 -0.40 -16.77 1.25
N GLU A 155 -1.37 -17.44 0.63
CA GLU A 155 -1.45 -18.90 0.63
C GLU A 155 -0.29 -19.54 -0.13
N ASN A 156 0.14 -18.96 -1.26
CA ASN A 156 1.34 -19.41 -1.97
C ASN A 156 2.61 -19.28 -1.12
N SER A 157 2.77 -18.19 -0.38
CA SER A 157 3.92 -18.00 0.52
C SER A 157 3.93 -19.02 1.66
N LYS A 158 2.75 -19.40 2.18
CA LYS A 158 2.60 -20.46 3.19
C LYS A 158 2.90 -21.84 2.64
N ALA A 159 2.51 -22.13 1.41
CA ALA A 159 2.86 -23.39 0.75
C ALA A 159 4.39 -23.51 0.61
N ALA A 160 5.05 -22.48 0.09
CA ALA A 160 6.51 -22.45 -0.03
C ALA A 160 7.22 -22.53 1.33
N MET A 161 6.65 -21.95 2.38
CA MET A 161 7.13 -22.09 3.77
C MET A 161 7.09 -23.54 4.26
N LYS A 162 6.07 -24.32 3.87
CA LYS A 162 5.99 -25.75 4.21
C LYS A 162 7.07 -26.53 3.47
N ASP A 163 7.28 -26.24 2.19
CA ASP A 163 8.33 -26.87 1.37
C ASP A 163 9.72 -26.63 1.97
N LEU A 164 10.03 -25.38 2.36
CA LEU A 164 11.28 -25.04 3.03
C LEU A 164 11.45 -25.83 4.34
N LYS A 165 10.40 -25.92 5.16
CA LYS A 165 10.46 -26.70 6.42
C LYS A 165 10.75 -28.17 6.17
N PHE A 166 10.23 -28.76 5.09
CA PHE A 166 10.56 -30.13 4.71
C PHE A 166 12.02 -30.25 4.26
N ALA A 167 12.51 -29.33 3.43
CA ALA A 167 13.91 -29.32 2.99
C ALA A 167 14.90 -29.17 4.16
N LEU A 168 14.62 -28.27 5.11
CA LEU A 168 15.44 -28.09 6.32
C LEU A 168 15.48 -29.35 7.18
N LYS A 169 14.35 -30.06 7.34
CA LYS A 169 14.29 -31.32 8.08
C LYS A 169 15.06 -32.44 7.39
N ALA A 170 14.96 -32.54 6.06
CA ALA A 170 15.71 -33.53 5.29
C ALA A 170 17.23 -33.31 5.43
N ALA A 171 17.70 -32.07 5.28
CA ALA A 171 19.11 -31.73 5.44
C ALA A 171 19.65 -31.99 6.85
N SER A 172 18.83 -31.78 7.89
CA SER A 172 19.20 -32.11 9.28
C SER A 172 19.42 -33.61 9.51
N LEU A 173 18.83 -34.48 8.70
CA LEU A 173 18.95 -35.94 8.83
C LEU A 173 20.20 -36.49 8.12
N GLU A 174 20.75 -35.73 7.16
CA GLU A 174 21.88 -36.14 6.31
C GLU A 174 23.26 -35.96 6.97
N ASN A 175 23.34 -35.58 8.26
CA ASN A 175 24.59 -35.27 9.00
C ASN A 175 25.50 -34.27 8.26
N ALA A 176 24.91 -33.26 7.61
CA ALA A 176 25.67 -32.16 7.01
C ALA A 176 26.47 -31.40 8.09
N ASP A 177 27.62 -30.82 7.70
CA ASP A 177 28.38 -29.93 8.58
C ASP A 177 27.47 -28.75 9.00
N LEU A 178 26.99 -28.82 10.25
CA LEU A 178 26.05 -27.87 10.81
C LEU A 178 26.58 -26.44 10.73
N ALA A 179 27.90 -26.24 10.85
CA ALA A 179 28.52 -24.92 10.76
C ALA A 179 28.46 -24.36 9.33
N ALA A 180 28.61 -25.22 8.31
CA ALA A 180 28.55 -24.82 6.91
C ALA A 180 27.12 -24.47 6.46
N ILE A 181 26.09 -25.11 7.00
CA ILE A 181 24.68 -24.85 6.63
C ILE A 181 24.02 -23.76 7.49
N LEU A 182 24.58 -23.44 8.66
CA LEU A 182 23.97 -22.53 9.63
C LEU A 182 23.58 -21.17 9.04
N PRO A 183 24.41 -20.48 8.23
CA PRO A 183 24.03 -19.18 7.66
C PRO A 183 22.80 -19.27 6.75
N ALA A 184 22.79 -20.20 5.79
CA ALA A 184 21.66 -20.41 4.88
C ALA A 184 20.39 -20.88 5.62
N ALA A 185 20.54 -21.73 6.64
CA ALA A 185 19.42 -22.19 7.47
C ALA A 185 18.84 -21.02 8.31
N THR A 186 19.70 -20.12 8.77
CA THR A 186 19.29 -18.89 9.48
C THR A 186 18.50 -17.97 8.55
N VAL A 187 18.98 -17.73 7.34
CA VAL A 187 18.26 -16.94 6.32
C VAL A 187 16.89 -17.55 6.02
N GLY A 188 16.82 -18.87 5.80
CA GLY A 188 15.56 -19.57 5.61
C GLY A 188 14.61 -19.44 6.81
N SER A 189 15.13 -19.52 8.02
CA SER A 189 14.35 -19.37 9.26
C SER A 189 13.80 -17.95 9.43
N ILE A 190 14.59 -16.92 9.11
CA ILE A 190 14.12 -15.53 9.16
C ILE A 190 13.05 -15.28 8.09
N LEU A 191 13.19 -15.86 6.88
CA LEU A 191 12.14 -15.79 5.86
C LEU A 191 10.82 -16.41 6.34
N VAL A 192 10.85 -17.48 7.13
CA VAL A 192 9.64 -18.05 7.74
C VAL A 192 8.97 -17.04 8.68
N GLU A 193 9.74 -16.29 9.47
CA GLU A 193 9.21 -15.23 10.33
C GLU A 193 8.66 -14.05 9.52
N ILE A 194 9.27 -13.72 8.37
CA ILE A 194 8.74 -12.72 7.44
C ILE A 194 7.39 -13.15 6.89
N VAL A 195 7.22 -14.41 6.45
CA VAL A 195 5.92 -14.90 5.95
C VAL A 195 4.82 -14.73 7.00
N LYS A 196 5.09 -15.13 8.25
CA LYS A 196 4.14 -14.96 9.36
C LYS A 196 3.85 -13.48 9.63
N CYS A 197 4.85 -12.62 9.53
CA CYS A 197 4.66 -11.18 9.71
C CYS A 197 3.78 -10.58 8.60
N VAL A 198 4.00 -10.99 7.35
CA VAL A 198 3.21 -10.52 6.19
C VAL A 198 1.77 -11.01 6.26
N GLU A 199 1.53 -12.24 6.72
CA GLU A 199 0.18 -12.75 7.01
C GLU A 199 -0.54 -11.85 8.02
N ARG A 200 0.10 -11.52 9.14
CA ARG A 200 -0.46 -10.61 10.15
C ARG A 200 -0.70 -9.19 9.64
N ILE A 201 0.15 -8.70 8.73
CA ILE A 201 -0.07 -7.42 8.04
C ILE A 201 -1.32 -7.52 7.16
N SER A 202 -1.47 -8.60 6.40
CA SER A 202 -2.63 -8.85 5.55
C SER A 202 -3.93 -8.85 6.36
N GLU A 203 -3.95 -9.56 7.49
CA GLU A 203 -5.07 -9.57 8.42
C GLU A 203 -5.40 -8.17 8.94
N ALA A 204 -4.39 -7.40 9.37
CA ALA A 204 -4.58 -6.05 9.91
C ALA A 204 -5.10 -5.05 8.85
N VAL A 205 -4.64 -5.17 7.61
CA VAL A 205 -5.14 -4.35 6.48
C VAL A 205 -6.56 -4.75 6.12
N HIS A 206 -6.90 -6.05 6.17
CA HIS A 206 -8.26 -6.51 5.94
C HIS A 206 -9.23 -6.03 7.04
N GLU A 207 -8.84 -6.07 8.31
CA GLU A 207 -9.62 -5.47 9.41
C GLU A 207 -9.82 -3.97 9.20
N LEU A 208 -8.76 -3.25 8.79
CA LEU A 208 -8.85 -1.82 8.46
C LEU A 208 -9.85 -1.59 7.31
N SER A 209 -9.78 -2.39 6.24
CA SER A 209 -10.69 -2.33 5.09
C SER A 209 -12.15 -2.41 5.53
N GLN A 210 -12.49 -3.37 6.39
CA GLN A 210 -13.84 -3.55 6.90
C GLN A 210 -14.32 -2.35 7.74
N LEU A 211 -13.47 -1.86 8.64
CA LEU A 211 -13.80 -0.74 9.54
C LEU A 211 -13.87 0.62 8.83
N ALA A 212 -13.04 0.81 7.82
CA ALA A 212 -13.00 2.02 7.00
C ALA A 212 -13.98 1.98 5.82
N HIS A 213 -14.67 0.85 5.61
CA HIS A 213 -15.56 0.61 4.48
C HIS A 213 -14.90 0.85 3.13
N PHE A 214 -13.73 0.25 2.92
CA PHE A 214 -13.09 0.25 1.62
C PHE A 214 -14.01 -0.32 0.55
N GLU A 215 -13.91 0.22 -0.65
CA GLU A 215 -14.76 -0.17 -1.77
C GLU A 215 -14.39 -1.60 -2.19
N LYS A 216 -15.40 -2.45 -2.40
CA LYS A 216 -15.15 -3.72 -3.08
C LYS A 216 -14.73 -3.40 -4.51
N GLU A 217 -13.72 -4.10 -5.01
CA GLU A 217 -13.29 -3.97 -6.39
C GLU A 217 -14.47 -4.36 -7.30
N THR A 218 -15.20 -3.36 -7.79
CA THR A 218 -16.24 -3.56 -8.79
C THR A 218 -15.51 -3.79 -10.09
N VAL A 219 -15.49 -5.03 -10.55
CA VAL A 219 -15.29 -5.31 -11.97
C VAL A 219 -16.50 -4.66 -12.65
N GLU A 220 -16.36 -3.43 -13.14
CA GLU A 220 -17.42 -2.81 -13.92
C GLU A 220 -17.72 -3.73 -15.11
N PRO A 221 -18.95 -4.26 -15.24
CA PRO A 221 -19.42 -4.67 -16.55
C PRO A 221 -19.49 -3.39 -17.37
N THR A 222 -18.88 -3.40 -18.56
CA THR A 222 -18.81 -2.28 -19.50
C THR A 222 -20.19 -1.92 -20.10
N VAL A 223 -21.17 -1.57 -19.27
CA VAL A 223 -22.47 -1.05 -19.71
C VAL A 223 -22.95 0.01 -18.71
N SER A 224 -22.89 1.27 -19.13
CA SER A 224 -23.53 2.41 -18.45
C SER A 224 -24.97 2.08 -18.07
N PRO A 225 -25.38 2.24 -16.80
CA PRO A 225 -26.78 2.42 -16.47
C PRO A 225 -27.13 3.90 -16.66
N GLU A 226 -28.11 4.16 -17.52
CA GLU A 226 -28.72 5.48 -17.67
C GLU A 226 -29.20 6.00 -16.30
N LYS A 227 -28.92 7.29 -16.07
CA LYS A 227 -29.19 8.02 -14.84
C LYS A 227 -30.72 8.30 -14.73
N PRO A 228 -31.43 7.85 -13.69
CA PRO A 228 -32.77 8.35 -13.43
C PRO A 228 -32.68 9.80 -12.90
N PRO A 229 -33.60 10.71 -13.28
CA PRO A 229 -33.54 12.09 -12.83
C PRO A 229 -33.73 12.17 -11.31
N GLN A 230 -32.83 12.91 -10.65
CA GLN A 230 -32.86 13.18 -9.22
C GLN A 230 -34.01 14.15 -8.92
N LEU A 231 -35.09 13.65 -8.30
CA LEU A 231 -36.12 14.48 -7.67
C LEU A 231 -35.55 15.07 -6.37
N LEU A 232 -35.17 16.34 -6.41
CA LEU A 232 -34.84 17.10 -5.21
C LEU A 232 -36.13 17.45 -4.46
N HIS A 233 -36.54 16.59 -3.52
CA HIS A 233 -37.56 16.96 -2.54
C HIS A 233 -36.95 17.89 -1.50
N ARG A 234 -37.07 19.21 -1.72
CA ARG A 234 -36.80 20.22 -0.71
C ARG A 234 -38.02 20.34 0.20
N GLY A 235 -37.85 20.03 1.49
CA GLY A 235 -38.88 20.13 2.51
C GLY A 235 -39.39 21.57 2.70
N ILE A 236 -40.70 21.71 2.86
CA ILE A 236 -41.37 22.96 3.21
C ILE A 236 -41.51 23.01 4.75
N ILE A 237 -41.03 24.10 5.37
CA ILE A 237 -41.38 24.45 6.75
C ILE A 237 -42.71 25.19 6.69
N GLN A 238 -43.72 24.70 7.42
CA GLN A 238 -44.93 25.48 7.73
C GLN A 238 -44.62 26.44 8.88
N PRO A 239 -44.81 27.76 8.74
CA PRO A 239 -44.90 28.64 9.89
C PRO A 239 -46.33 28.63 10.45
N VAL A 240 -46.39 28.63 11.77
CA VAL A 240 -47.60 28.72 12.60
C VAL A 240 -48.37 30.01 12.25
N LEU A 241 -49.69 29.88 12.13
CA LEU A 241 -50.62 31.00 12.01
C LEU A 241 -50.68 31.73 13.35
N ASP A 242 -50.25 32.99 13.39
CA ASP A 242 -50.72 33.96 14.38
C ASP A 242 -51.35 35.14 13.64
N GLY A 243 -52.52 35.53 14.15
CA GLY A 243 -53.51 36.30 13.44
C GLY A 243 -53.30 37.80 13.41
N ASP A 244 -54.01 38.34 12.40
CA ASP A 244 -54.69 39.62 12.32
C ASP A 244 -53.89 40.88 11.92
N GLY A 245 -54.49 41.62 10.98
CA GLY A 245 -54.23 43.05 10.80
C GLY A 245 -53.31 43.49 9.66
N THR A 246 -53.77 43.36 8.41
CA THR A 246 -53.54 44.27 7.27
C THR A 246 -52.09 44.72 6.95
N ALA A 247 -51.46 44.04 5.98
CA ALA A 247 -50.28 44.54 5.26
C ALA A 247 -50.38 44.21 3.76
N ASN A 248 -50.34 45.24 2.91
CA ASN A 248 -49.99 45.10 1.50
C ASN A 248 -48.47 45.24 1.41
N ASP A 249 -47.75 44.13 1.36
CA ASP A 249 -46.33 44.09 1.00
C ASP A 249 -46.17 43.03 -0.10
N ASN A 250 -45.94 43.48 -1.33
CA ASN A 250 -45.79 42.62 -2.50
C ASN A 250 -44.36 42.08 -2.54
N VAL A 251 -44.18 40.77 -2.43
CA VAL A 251 -42.91 40.09 -2.77
C VAL A 251 -43.00 39.60 -4.22
N VAL A 252 -42.23 40.24 -5.11
CA VAL A 252 -42.08 39.85 -6.52
C VAL A 252 -41.00 38.76 -6.63
N ILE A 253 -41.30 37.64 -7.29
CA ILE A 253 -40.34 36.58 -7.60
C ILE A 253 -40.12 36.57 -9.12
N THR A 254 -38.89 36.86 -9.57
CA THR A 254 -38.49 36.76 -10.99
C THR A 254 -37.83 35.41 -11.26
N ILE A 255 -38.33 34.67 -12.25
CA ILE A 255 -37.79 33.37 -12.69
C ILE A 255 -37.10 33.60 -14.05
N HIS A 256 -35.82 33.24 -14.18
CA HIS A 256 -35.11 33.20 -15.47
C HIS A 256 -35.09 31.77 -16.02
N GLU A 257 -35.58 31.61 -17.25
CA GLU A 257 -35.60 30.37 -18.02
C GLU A 257 -34.32 30.29 -18.89
N ILE A 258 -33.56 29.19 -18.81
CA ILE A 258 -32.41 28.95 -19.69
C ILE A 258 -32.77 27.83 -20.64
N ILE A 259 -32.86 28.17 -21.93
CA ILE A 259 -33.04 27.24 -23.05
C ILE A 259 -31.65 26.75 -23.47
N SER A 260 -31.44 25.43 -23.44
CA SER A 260 -30.29 24.77 -24.06
C SER A 260 -30.50 24.67 -25.57
N THR A 261 -29.52 25.12 -26.36
CA THR A 261 -29.43 24.85 -27.81
C THR A 261 -28.14 24.09 -28.13
N ASP A 262 -28.31 22.97 -28.81
CA ASP A 262 -27.28 22.06 -29.33
C ASP A 262 -26.69 22.48 -30.70
N SER A 263 -25.50 21.91 -31.00
CA SER A 263 -24.86 21.60 -32.32
C SER A 263 -24.03 22.67 -33.09
N PRO A 264 -23.11 22.30 -34.03
CA PRO A 264 -22.15 21.17 -34.08
C PRO A 264 -20.72 21.48 -34.67
N GLU A 265 -19.81 20.51 -34.52
CA GLU A 265 -18.66 20.04 -35.34
C GLU A 265 -17.52 20.91 -35.98
N ASN A 266 -16.30 20.44 -35.69
CA ASN A 266 -15.09 20.17 -36.53
C ASN A 266 -14.08 21.26 -36.98
N GLY A 267 -12.80 20.98 -36.70
CA GLY A 267 -11.62 21.51 -37.43
C GLY A 267 -10.29 21.51 -36.65
N LYS A 268 -9.39 20.55 -36.92
CA LYS A 268 -8.03 20.42 -36.36
C LYS A 268 -7.06 21.56 -36.79
N ALA A 269 -6.05 21.87 -35.96
CA ALA A 269 -4.62 21.88 -36.33
C ALA A 269 -3.67 22.10 -35.13
N CYS A 270 -2.43 21.63 -35.31
CA CYS A 270 -1.32 21.40 -34.37
C CYS A 270 -0.57 22.62 -33.81
N ASP A 271 -0.23 22.53 -32.52
CA ASP A 271 1.14 22.47 -31.96
C ASP A 271 1.99 23.75 -31.68
N GLN A 272 2.79 23.60 -30.61
CA GLN A 272 4.05 24.28 -30.24
C GLN A 272 4.06 25.50 -29.28
N HIS A 273 4.45 25.17 -28.03
CA HIS A 273 5.60 25.72 -27.28
C HIS A 273 5.64 27.23 -26.92
N GLN A 274 5.54 27.56 -25.63
CA GLN A 274 6.68 27.86 -24.74
C GLN A 274 6.23 28.54 -23.43
N VAL A 275 6.80 28.07 -22.31
CA VAL A 275 6.76 28.71 -20.98
C VAL A 275 7.77 29.86 -20.96
N PRO A 276 7.49 30.97 -20.24
CA PRO A 276 8.54 31.59 -19.44
C PRO A 276 8.18 31.81 -17.96
N LYS A 277 9.24 31.74 -17.15
CA LYS A 277 9.36 31.86 -15.68
C LYS A 277 9.02 33.26 -15.13
N PRO A 278 8.77 33.38 -13.81
CA PRO A 278 8.37 34.63 -13.17
C PRO A 278 9.56 35.51 -12.75
N GLY A 279 9.36 36.83 -12.75
CA GLY A 279 10.18 37.78 -11.99
C GLY A 279 10.19 39.21 -12.53
N LYS A 280 9.51 40.13 -11.83
CA LYS A 280 10.10 41.32 -11.20
C LYS A 280 9.03 42.25 -10.59
N LYS A 281 9.38 42.78 -9.42
CA LYS A 281 8.80 43.94 -8.71
C LYS A 281 8.64 45.15 -9.63
N ILE A 282 7.54 45.89 -9.42
CA ILE A 282 7.47 47.33 -9.66
C ILE A 282 6.74 47.96 -8.47
N GLU A 283 7.46 48.81 -7.73
CA GLU A 283 6.89 49.81 -6.83
C GLU A 283 6.36 50.97 -7.68
N ALA A 284 5.21 51.53 -7.31
CA ALA A 284 4.77 52.83 -7.77
C ALA A 284 4.20 53.61 -6.57
N LEU A 285 4.60 54.88 -6.54
CA LEU A 285 4.36 55.94 -5.56
C LEU A 285 2.90 56.10 -5.12
#